data_AF-A0A935MVY3-F1
#
_entry.id   AF-A0A935MVY3-F1
#
_cell.length_a   1.000
_cell.length_b   1.000
_cell.length_c   1.000
_cell.angle_alpha   90.00
_cell.angle_beta   90.00
_cell.angle_gamma   90.00
#
_symmetry.space_group_name_H-M   'P 1'
#
loop_
_entity.id
_entity.type
_entity.pdbx_description
1 polymer ?
#
loop_
_entity_poly.entity_id
_entity_poly.type
_entity_poly.pdbx_seq_one_letter_code
_entity_poly.pdbx_strand_id
1 'polypeptide(L)'
;MIAKTILPDMQIRLQLSDPICWRSVSDSIHALLGYSANDIQQGRVTFSSVIHPDDKDIATVIFSSGLEEASGDFNFRMRQASGRIRCLKGHYEKHEIRSVIA
;
A
#
# COMPACT_ATOMS: atom_id res chain seq x y z
N MET A 1 14.36 14.99 26.80
CA MET A 1 13.22 14.06 26.62
C MET A 1 12.94 13.94 25.14
N ILE A 2 13.02 12.75 24.55
CA ILE A 2 12.63 12.53 23.15
C ILE A 2 11.14 12.15 23.19
N ALA A 3 10.27 13.02 22.68
CA ALA A 3 8.86 12.67 22.51
C ALA A 3 8.78 11.60 21.40
N LYS A 4 8.27 10.41 21.73
CA LYS A 4 7.97 9.38 20.74
C LYS A 4 6.65 9.76 20.07
N THR A 5 6.71 10.32 18.87
CA THR A 5 5.51 10.60 18.07
C THR A 5 4.86 9.29 17.66
N ILE A 6 3.59 9.09 18.03
CA ILE A 6 2.78 7.99 17.52
C ILE A 6 2.30 8.39 16.13
N LEU A 7 2.59 7.55 15.14
CA LEU A 7 2.10 7.74 13.78
C LEU A 7 0.71 7.10 13.65
N PRO A 8 -0.20 7.69 12.87
CA PRO A 8 -1.52 7.12 12.64
C PRO A 8 -1.43 5.84 11.79
N ASP A 9 -2.54 5.09 11.76
CA ASP A 9 -2.74 4.05 10.77
C ASP A 9 -3.10 4.65 9.40
N MET A 10 -2.82 3.90 8.34
CA MET A 10 -3.13 4.25 6.97
C MET A 10 -3.98 3.16 6.34
N GLN A 11 -5.05 3.56 5.66
CA GLN A 11 -5.89 2.66 4.89
C GLN A 11 -5.59 2.84 3.41
N ILE A 12 -5.40 1.72 2.72
CA ILE A 12 -5.17 1.67 1.28
C ILE A 12 -6.17 0.70 0.67
N ARG A 13 -6.74 1.08 -0.48
CA ARG A 13 -7.41 0.15 -1.38
C ARG A 13 -6.60 0.04 -2.66
N LEU A 14 -6.29 -1.18 -3.06
CA LEU A 14 -5.61 -1.49 -4.30
C LEU A 14 -6.54 -2.23 -5.24
N GLN A 15 -6.31 -2.06 -6.54
CA GLN A 15 -6.78 -2.97 -7.57
C GLN A 15 -5.63 -3.88 -7.94
N LEU A 16 -5.85 -5.19 -7.78
CA LEU A 16 -4.90 -6.23 -8.14
C LEU A 16 -4.97 -6.51 -9.65
N SER A 17 -4.50 -5.54 -10.43
CA SER A 17 -4.28 -5.63 -11.89
C SER A 17 -2.79 -5.79 -12.21
N ASP A 18 -2.45 -5.96 -13.49
CA ASP A 18 -1.07 -5.85 -13.97
C ASP A 18 -0.92 -4.59 -14.86
N PRO A 19 -0.31 -3.50 -14.36
CA PRO A 19 0.28 -3.34 -13.03
C PRO A 19 -0.76 -3.07 -11.92
N ILE A 20 -0.36 -3.24 -10.65
CA ILE A 20 -1.20 -2.95 -9.47
C ILE A 20 -1.46 -1.45 -9.38
N CYS A 21 -2.72 -1.08 -9.14
CA CYS A 21 -3.16 0.32 -9.15
C CYS A 21 -3.74 0.74 -7.80
N TRP A 22 -3.48 2.00 -7.42
CA TRP A 22 -4.17 2.64 -6.31
C TRP A 22 -5.66 2.81 -6.65
N ARG A 23 -6.54 2.48 -5.70
CA ARG A 23 -7.97 2.81 -5.78
C ARG A 23 -8.33 3.94 -4.85
N SER A 24 -7.87 3.87 -3.61
CA SER A 24 -8.01 4.95 -2.64
C SER A 24 -6.96 4.83 -1.56
N VAL A 25 -6.69 5.95 -0.88
CA VAL A 25 -5.78 6.01 0.26
C VAL A 25 -6.28 7.06 1.24
N SER A 26 -6.08 6.83 2.54
CA SER A 26 -6.37 7.83 3.58
C SER A 26 -5.32 8.94 3.59
N ASP A 27 -5.69 10.15 4.02
CA ASP A 27 -4.77 11.29 4.11
C ASP A 27 -3.58 11.07 5.06
N SER A 28 -3.73 10.13 6.00
CA SER A 28 -2.66 9.74 6.93
C SER A 28 -1.41 9.19 6.23
N ILE A 29 -1.49 8.79 4.95
CA ILE A 29 -0.31 8.40 4.16
C ILE A 29 0.78 9.48 4.17
N HIS A 30 0.42 10.75 4.24
CA HIS A 30 1.41 11.82 4.31
C HIS A 30 2.26 11.72 5.58
N ALA A 31 1.67 11.41 6.72
CA ALA A 31 2.42 11.25 7.98
C ALA A 31 3.35 10.02 7.96
N LEU A 32 2.96 8.94 7.26
CA LEU A 32 3.78 7.72 7.19
C LEU A 32 4.85 7.78 6.10
N LEU A 33 4.51 8.26 4.91
CA LEU A 33 5.35 8.12 3.71
C LEU A 33 5.70 9.47 3.07
N GLY A 34 5.05 10.57 3.46
CA GLY A 34 5.32 11.90 2.90
C GLY A 34 4.71 12.16 1.53
N TYR A 35 3.93 11.22 0.99
CA TYR A 35 3.15 11.44 -0.23
C TYR A 35 1.81 12.09 0.11
N SER A 36 1.31 12.98 -0.74
CA SER A 36 -0.07 13.43 -0.63
C SER A 36 -1.02 12.39 -1.25
N ALA A 37 -2.22 12.24 -0.70
CA ALA A 37 -3.26 11.41 -1.30
C ALA A 37 -3.58 11.87 -2.74
N ASN A 38 -3.53 13.18 -2.99
CA ASN A 38 -3.72 13.75 -4.32
C ASN A 38 -2.65 13.29 -5.32
N ASP A 39 -1.36 13.26 -4.96
CA ASP A 39 -0.32 12.78 -5.88
C ASP A 39 -0.53 11.32 -6.30
N ILE A 40 -1.03 10.51 -5.37
CA ILE A 40 -1.38 9.11 -5.61
C ILE A 40 -2.60 9.01 -6.55
N GLN A 41 -3.66 9.78 -6.27
CA GLN A 41 -4.86 9.83 -7.11
C GLN A 41 -4.57 10.32 -8.53
N GLN A 42 -3.61 11.23 -8.69
CA GLN A 42 -3.15 11.74 -9.99
C GLN A 42 -2.15 10.80 -10.69
N GLY A 43 -1.85 9.63 -10.11
CA GLY A 43 -0.95 8.63 -10.69
C GLY A 43 0.53 9.04 -10.71
N ARG A 44 0.92 10.07 -9.96
CA ARG A 44 2.32 10.54 -9.88
C ARG A 44 3.21 9.57 -9.09
N VAL A 45 2.60 8.71 -8.30
CA VAL A 45 3.26 7.70 -7.47
C VAL A 45 2.63 6.35 -7.77
N THR A 46 3.39 5.43 -8.37
CA THR A 46 2.90 4.05 -8.62
C THR A 46 3.11 3.18 -7.39
N PHE A 47 2.23 2.20 -7.17
CA PHE A 47 2.35 1.29 -6.01
C PHE A 47 3.70 0.55 -6.01
N SER A 48 4.13 0.07 -7.18
CA SER A 48 5.41 -0.64 -7.35
C SER A 48 6.64 0.22 -7.05
N SER A 49 6.57 1.55 -7.23
CA SER A 49 7.67 2.46 -6.88
C SER A 49 7.84 2.66 -5.37
N VAL A 50 6.77 2.41 -4.60
CA VAL A 50 6.74 2.58 -3.15
C VAL A 50 7.22 1.33 -2.43
N ILE A 51 7.00 0.13 -2.96
CA ILE A 51 7.52 -1.11 -2.36
C ILE A 51 9.03 -1.26 -2.60
N HIS A 52 9.76 -1.65 -1.57
CA HIS A 52 11.19 -1.92 -1.70
C HIS A 52 11.45 -3.13 -2.62
N PRO A 53 12.45 -3.09 -3.54
CA PRO A 53 12.70 -4.18 -4.49
C PRO A 53 12.93 -5.56 -3.88
N ASP A 54 13.53 -5.61 -2.69
CA ASP A 54 13.79 -6.86 -1.97
C ASP A 54 12.52 -7.50 -1.36
N ASP A 55 11.38 -6.80 -1.31
CA ASP A 55 10.12 -7.36 -0.79
C ASP A 55 9.19 -7.82 -1.94
N LYS A 56 9.72 -7.96 -3.16
CA LYS A 56 8.95 -8.34 -4.35
C LYS A 56 8.34 -9.73 -4.27
N ASP A 57 9.02 -10.66 -3.63
CA ASP A 57 8.54 -12.03 -3.41
C ASP A 57 7.27 -12.02 -2.52
N ILE A 58 7.33 -11.34 -1.38
CA ILE A 58 6.18 -11.15 -0.48
C ILE A 58 5.06 -10.40 -1.21
N ALA A 59 5.39 -9.33 -1.95
CA ALA A 59 4.42 -8.56 -2.72
C ALA A 59 3.73 -9.40 -3.80
N THR A 60 4.45 -10.32 -4.45
CA THR A 60 3.87 -11.19 -5.50
C THR A 60 2.81 -12.10 -4.92
N VAL A 61 3.05 -12.68 -3.74
CA VAL A 61 2.07 -13.54 -3.06
C VAL A 61 0.85 -12.73 -2.63
N ILE A 62 1.08 -11.63 -1.89
CA ILE A 62 0.01 -10.81 -1.31
C ILE A 62 -0.81 -10.09 -2.40
N PHE A 63 -0.23 -9.69 -3.51
CA PHE A 63 -0.94 -8.94 -4.56
C PHE A 63 -1.30 -9.77 -5.79
N SER A 64 -1.13 -11.10 -5.71
CA SER A 64 -1.70 -12.02 -6.70
C SER A 64 -3.22 -11.86 -6.79
N SER A 65 -3.78 -12.05 -7.99
CA SER A 65 -5.22 -11.94 -8.25
C SER A 65 -6.05 -13.08 -7.62
N GLY A 66 -5.39 -14.15 -7.17
CA GLY A 66 -6.03 -15.28 -6.50
C GLY A 66 -6.48 -14.93 -5.07
N LEU A 67 -7.51 -15.64 -4.61
CA LEU A 67 -8.05 -15.55 -3.24
C LEU A 67 -7.51 -16.64 -2.30
N GLU A 68 -6.50 -17.40 -2.71
CA GLU A 68 -5.88 -18.46 -1.88
C GLU A 68 -5.33 -17.90 -0.57
N GLU A 69 -4.71 -16.72 -0.64
CA GLU A 69 -4.37 -15.88 0.52
C GLU A 69 -5.23 -14.62 0.51
N ALA A 70 -6.49 -14.76 0.93
CA ALA A 70 -7.46 -13.67 0.93
C ALA A 70 -7.31 -12.69 2.10
N SER A 71 -6.61 -13.05 3.17
CA SER A 71 -6.29 -12.12 4.25
C SER A 71 -5.04 -12.54 5.00
N GLY A 72 -4.40 -11.59 5.68
CA GLY A 72 -3.21 -11.87 6.47
C GLY A 72 -2.49 -10.62 6.94
N ASP A 73 -1.45 -10.84 7.72
CA ASP A 73 -0.54 -9.80 8.15
C ASP A 73 0.71 -9.75 7.27
N PHE A 74 1.31 -8.57 7.15
CA PHE A 74 2.55 -8.38 6.42
C PHE A 74 3.45 -7.37 7.10
N ASN A 75 4.73 -7.42 6.72
CA ASN A 75 5.70 -6.36 7.00
C ASN A 75 6.34 -5.95 5.68
N PHE A 76 6.17 -4.68 5.28
CA PHE A 76 6.78 -4.14 4.07
C PHE A 76 7.73 -3.00 4.38
N ARG A 77 8.86 -2.98 3.68
CA ARG A 77 9.70 -1.81 3.50
C ARG A 77 9.08 -0.94 2.41
N MET A 78 8.62 0.24 2.79
CA MET A 78 8.07 1.23 1.88
C MET A 78 8.98 2.44 1.77
N ARG A 79 9.16 2.92 0.55
CA ARG A 79 9.92 4.13 0.23
C ARG A 79 9.07 5.36 0.55
N GLN A 80 9.66 6.30 1.26
CA GLN A 80 9.07 7.61 1.52
C GLN A 80 9.38 8.57 0.37
N ALA A 81 8.62 9.66 0.26
CA ALA A 81 8.86 10.74 -0.70
C ALA A 81 10.27 11.35 -0.58
N SER A 82 10.86 11.32 0.62
CA SER A 82 12.25 11.76 0.87
C SER A 82 13.32 10.77 0.37
N GLY A 83 12.93 9.61 -0.16
CA GLY A 83 13.82 8.53 -0.57
C GLY A 83 14.21 7.56 0.54
N ARG A 84 13.94 7.90 1.81
CA ARG A 84 14.18 7.01 2.97
C ARG A 84 13.26 5.80 2.94
N ILE A 85 13.66 4.73 3.63
CA ILE A 85 12.86 3.52 3.77
C ILE A 85 12.23 3.48 5.17
N ARG A 86 10.97 3.05 5.23
CA ARG A 86 10.23 2.82 6.48
C ARG A 86 9.60 1.43 6.45
N CYS A 87 9.78 0.66 7.51
CA CYS A 87 9.08 -0.60 7.69
C CYS A 87 7.67 -0.34 8.22
N LEU A 88 6.66 -0.87 7.55
CA LEU A 88 5.26 -0.83 7.97
C LEU A 88 4.80 -2.26 8.22
N LYS A 89 4.12 -2.45 9.34
CA LYS A 89 3.31 -3.65 9.59
C LYS A 89 1.87 -3.32 9.21
N GLY A 90 1.18 -4.25 8.57
CA GLY A 90 -0.22 -4.08 8.22
C GLY A 90 -0.97 -5.39 8.17
N HIS A 91 -2.28 -5.25 8.07
CA HIS A 91 -3.21 -6.33 7.77
C HIS A 91 -3.83 -6.06 6.39
N TYR A 92 -4.12 -7.11 5.62
CA TYR A 92 -4.79 -7.00 4.34
C TYR A 92 -5.96 -7.96 4.23
N GLU A 93 -6.94 -7.56 3.42
CA GLU A 93 -8.06 -8.39 3.00
C GLU A 93 -8.27 -8.20 1.49
N LYS A 94 -8.49 -9.30 0.76
CA LYS A 94 -8.81 -9.35 -0.66
C LYS A 94 -10.29 -9.65 -0.81
N HIS A 95 -10.92 -8.97 -1.75
CA HIS A 95 -12.30 -9.23 -2.11
C HIS A 95 -12.43 -9.26 -3.63
N GLU A 96 -13.18 -10.22 -4.15
CA GLU A 96 -13.64 -10.18 -5.52
C GLU A 96 -14.59 -8.99 -5.72
N ILE A 97 -14.29 -8.16 -6.72
CA ILE A 97 -15.23 -7.12 -7.15
C ILE A 97 -16.12 -7.76 -8.21
N ARG A 98 -17.34 -8.14 -7.82
CA ARG A 98 -18.38 -8.48 -8.80
C ARG A 98 -18.78 -7.20 -9.52
N SER A 99 -18.41 -7.07 -10.79
CA SER A 99 -19.00 -6.05 -11.65
C SER A 99 -20.46 -6.46 -11.89
N VAL A 100 -21.39 -5.77 -11.25
CA VAL A 100 -22.79 -5.84 -11.66
C VAL A 100 -22.87 -5.11 -12.99
N ILE A 101 -22.97 -5.87 -14.08
CA ILE A 101 -23.32 -5.31 -15.38
C ILE A 101 -24.78 -4.88 -15.25
N ALA A 102 -25.03 -3.57 -15.24
CA ALA A 102 -26.35 -2.97 -15.41
C ALA A 102 -26.49 -2.56 -16.89
#